data_AF-A0AA35X814-F1
#
_entry.id   AF-A0AA35X814-F1
#
_cell.length_a   1.000
_cell.length_b   1.000
_cell.length_c   1.000
_cell.angle_alpha   90.00
_cell.angle_beta   90.00
_cell.angle_gamma   90.00
#
_symmetry.space_group_name_H-M   'P 1'
#
loop_
_entity.id
_entity.type
_entity.pdbx_description
1 polymer ?
#
loop_
_entity_poly.entity_id
_entity_poly.type
_entity_poly.pdbx_seq_one_letter_code
_entity_poly.pdbx_strand_id
1 'polypeptide(L)'
;MAQRHLAGPSTRLTDSRYSCLCLCPSEACSRWGGAKVSPATPPPPSPQSWGSFVGSLCSSANSGPVISFTSGDVCRGTTKYKTDIYMECDRSITTDDSKPVFQQSMSRGCTKVLFWSSPYACHSERTSCTHTAGDKFFDFTPLQANPGEKAWKTHHSGDEYYVNLCGSIPEFTGCDPETAVCLHTSKGEWLSIGMTSTQEIIGTTDDHIQIKFSGRHKCRDVTSHVTIDMSCGLSGLTLDRNDENLCTYEFLWSTPYACHVEDTIQKWTKCEDQLK
;
A
#
# COMPACT_ATOMS: atom_id res chain seq x y z
N MET A 1 24.95 -11.14 1.03
CA MET A 1 25.58 -10.19 0.09
C MET A 1 24.55 -9.12 -0.26
N ALA A 2 24.88 -7.86 0.06
CA ALA A 2 24.28 -6.60 -0.39
C ALA A 2 22.74 -6.42 -0.34
N GLN A 3 22.23 -5.94 0.80
CA GLN A 3 20.98 -5.16 0.88
C GLN A 3 21.18 -3.87 0.08
N ARG A 4 20.34 -3.60 -0.93
CA ARG A 4 20.32 -2.31 -1.63
C ARG A 4 19.28 -1.39 -0.99
N HIS A 5 19.80 -0.23 -0.60
CA HIS A 5 19.21 0.82 0.21
C HIS A 5 18.01 1.52 -0.43
N LEU A 6 16.95 1.75 0.36
CA LEU A 6 15.99 2.83 0.12
C LEU A 6 16.62 4.15 0.60
N ALA A 7 17.33 4.83 -0.30
CA ALA A 7 17.59 6.26 -0.16
C ALA A 7 16.43 7.01 -0.83
N GLY A 8 15.36 7.27 -0.07
CA GLY A 8 14.35 8.26 -0.48
C GLY A 8 14.94 9.68 -0.40
N PRO A 9 14.46 10.63 -1.23
CA PRO A 9 15.06 11.95 -1.33
C PRO A 9 14.91 12.74 -0.02
N SER A 10 15.98 13.40 0.41
CA SER A 10 15.95 14.46 1.42
C SER A 10 14.90 15.51 1.03
N THR A 11 13.79 15.58 1.74
CA THR A 11 12.70 16.51 1.40
C THR A 11 13.05 17.92 1.89
N ARG A 12 13.04 18.88 0.96
CA ARG A 12 13.35 20.29 1.25
C ARG A 12 12.09 20.97 1.79
N LEU A 13 12.14 21.47 3.02
CA LEU A 13 11.09 22.33 3.56
C LEU A 13 11.04 23.65 2.79
N THR A 14 9.85 24.09 2.41
CA THR A 14 9.63 25.42 1.81
C THR A 14 9.29 26.44 2.90
N ASP A 15 10.25 26.78 3.76
CA ASP A 15 10.28 28.00 4.57
C ASP A 15 11.63 28.68 4.27
N SER A 16 11.63 29.98 4.01
CA SER A 16 12.81 30.77 3.62
C SER A 16 13.96 30.75 4.64
N ARG A 17 13.77 30.12 5.81
CA ARG A 17 14.75 30.00 6.90
C ARG A 17 15.42 28.63 7.03
N TYR A 18 14.97 27.59 6.32
CA TYR A 18 15.35 26.20 6.60
C TYR A 18 15.68 25.37 5.35
N SER A 19 16.71 24.52 5.44
CA SER A 19 17.33 23.91 4.23
C SER A 19 16.95 22.45 3.94
N CYS A 20 16.69 21.58 4.93
CA CYS A 20 16.36 20.15 4.72
C CYS A 20 15.55 19.56 5.90
N LEU A 21 14.68 18.56 5.64
CA LEU A 21 14.08 17.64 6.61
C LEU A 21 14.30 16.19 6.12
N CYS A 22 14.86 15.31 6.96
CA CYS A 22 15.06 13.90 6.63
C CYS A 22 14.11 13.01 7.43
N LEU A 23 13.34 12.17 6.74
CA LEU A 23 12.40 11.21 7.33
C LEU A 23 12.82 9.80 6.90
N CYS A 24 13.62 9.09 7.72
CA CYS A 24 13.97 7.69 7.44
C CYS A 24 13.87 6.83 8.70
N PRO A 25 13.10 5.73 8.68
CA PRO A 25 13.25 4.63 9.62
C PRO A 25 14.36 3.68 9.12
N SER A 26 15.42 3.51 9.90
CA SER A 26 16.56 2.57 9.72
C SER A 26 17.79 3.02 8.91
N GLU A 27 18.81 2.16 8.94
CA GLU A 27 20.28 2.37 8.95
C GLU A 27 20.92 3.13 7.77
N ALA A 28 20.15 3.64 6.82
CA ALA A 28 20.66 4.56 5.78
C ALA A 28 21.11 5.92 6.37
N CYS A 29 20.64 6.25 7.57
CA CYS A 29 21.31 7.19 8.47
C CYS A 29 22.08 6.39 9.51
N SER A 30 23.26 5.89 9.17
CA SER A 30 24.12 5.09 10.07
C SER A 30 24.70 5.89 11.25
N ARG A 31 23.94 6.85 11.79
CA ARG A 31 24.09 7.47 13.12
C ARG A 31 22.92 8.38 13.56
N TRP A 32 21.90 8.66 12.73
CA TRP A 32 20.96 9.77 13.01
C TRP A 32 19.56 9.61 12.38
N GLY A 33 18.68 8.81 12.98
CA GLY A 33 17.24 8.88 12.68
C GLY A 33 16.59 10.06 13.41
N GLY A 34 16.15 11.10 12.69
CA GLY A 34 15.45 12.23 13.29
C GLY A 34 15.18 13.40 12.36
N ALA A 35 14.18 14.21 12.73
CA ALA A 35 13.88 15.48 12.06
C ALA A 35 14.98 16.49 12.44
N LYS A 36 15.90 16.81 11.52
CA LYS A 36 16.93 17.83 11.73
C LYS A 36 16.74 18.97 10.76
N VAL A 37 16.99 20.18 11.23
CA VAL A 37 16.88 21.39 10.42
C VAL A 37 18.14 22.23 10.55
N SER A 38 18.70 22.62 9.41
CA SER A 38 19.82 23.55 9.31
C SER A 38 19.31 24.94 8.93
N PRO A 39 19.64 26.00 9.69
CA PRO A 39 19.33 27.38 9.32
C PRO A 39 20.08 27.84 8.06
N ALA A 40 19.43 28.64 7.22
CA ALA A 40 19.98 29.16 5.98
C ALA A 40 20.87 30.43 6.16
N THR A 41 21.65 30.52 7.23
CA THR A 41 22.51 31.68 7.53
C THR A 41 23.98 31.34 7.38
N PRO A 42 24.82 32.08 6.64
CA PRO A 42 26.27 31.85 6.60
C PRO A 42 26.98 32.51 7.81
N PRO A 43 27.90 31.80 8.52
CA PRO A 43 28.16 30.37 8.46
C PRO A 43 27.02 29.57 9.13
N PRO A 44 26.60 28.41 8.57
CA PRO A 44 25.46 27.68 9.10
C PRO A 44 25.78 27.14 10.49
N PRO A 45 24.96 27.43 11.52
CA PRO A 45 25.12 26.80 12.83
C PRO A 45 24.88 25.28 12.71
N SER A 46 25.37 24.54 13.70
CA SER A 46 25.17 23.09 13.78
C SER A 46 23.68 22.71 13.64
N PRO A 47 23.33 21.63 12.92
CA PRO A 47 21.93 21.24 12.71
C PRO A 47 21.20 21.02 14.05
N GLN A 48 20.04 21.65 14.21
CA GLN A 48 19.21 21.47 15.41
C GLN A 48 18.34 20.21 15.27
N SER A 49 18.37 19.33 16.28
CA SER A 49 17.52 18.15 16.33
C SER A 49 16.12 18.52 16.82
N TRP A 50 15.11 18.23 16.00
CA TRP A 50 13.71 18.42 16.35
C TRP A 50 13.03 17.14 16.85
N GLY A 51 13.77 16.05 16.95
CA GLY A 51 13.31 14.79 17.54
C GLY A 51 13.79 13.56 16.78
N SER A 52 13.79 12.44 17.48
CA SER A 52 14.00 11.10 16.93
C SER A 52 12.66 10.40 16.73
N PHE A 53 12.60 9.51 15.75
CA PHE A 53 11.40 8.74 15.44
C PHE A 53 11.07 7.80 16.61
N VAL A 54 9.86 7.90 17.14
CA VAL A 54 9.38 7.04 18.24
C VAL A 54 8.28 6.08 17.78
N GLY A 55 7.68 6.33 16.61
CA GLY A 55 6.62 5.52 16.02
C GLY A 55 5.57 6.38 15.35
N SER A 56 4.64 5.72 14.65
CA SER A 56 3.44 6.35 14.07
C SER A 56 2.25 6.05 14.98
N LEU A 57 1.44 7.06 15.31
CA LEU A 57 0.15 6.86 15.95
C LEU A 57 -0.95 6.89 14.89
N CYS A 58 -1.74 5.83 14.81
CA CYS A 58 -3.02 5.87 14.10
C CYS A 58 -3.99 6.71 14.94
N SER A 59 -4.43 7.86 14.43
CA SER A 59 -5.57 8.57 15.01
C SER A 59 -6.90 7.99 14.53
N SER A 60 -7.97 8.31 15.27
CA SER A 60 -9.35 7.87 15.01
C SER A 60 -9.79 8.07 13.56
N ALA A 61 -10.79 7.33 13.09
CA ALA A 61 -11.29 7.26 11.71
C ALA A 61 -11.51 8.59 10.93
N ASN A 62 -11.54 9.74 11.61
CA ASN A 62 -11.73 11.06 11.01
C ASN A 62 -10.44 11.92 10.94
N SER A 63 -9.31 11.44 11.45
CA SER A 63 -8.01 12.12 11.40
C SER A 63 -6.95 11.17 10.85
N GLY A 64 -6.32 11.55 9.74
CA GLY A 64 -5.27 10.77 9.07
C GLY A 64 -4.06 10.50 9.97
N PRO A 65 -3.17 9.56 9.60
CA PRO A 65 -2.09 9.10 10.48
C PRO A 65 -1.18 10.24 10.93
N VAL A 66 -0.69 10.15 12.17
CA VAL A 66 0.24 11.14 12.75
C VAL A 66 1.59 10.50 13.00
N ILE A 67 2.64 11.10 12.43
CA ILE A 67 4.03 10.71 12.68
C ILE A 67 4.61 11.66 13.72
N SER A 68 5.03 11.12 14.86
CA SER A 68 5.60 11.91 15.95
C SER A 68 7.09 11.63 16.17
N PHE A 69 7.87 12.70 16.12
CA PHE A 69 9.28 12.72 16.52
C PHE A 69 9.40 13.44 17.86
N THR A 70 10.02 12.80 18.84
CA THR A 70 10.17 13.37 20.18
C THR A 70 11.63 13.35 20.64
N SER A 71 11.92 13.94 21.79
CA SER A 71 13.26 13.90 22.38
C SER A 71 14.34 14.59 21.54
N GLY A 72 14.00 15.69 20.87
CA GLY A 72 14.98 16.54 20.18
C GLY A 72 15.92 17.27 21.14
N ASP A 73 16.62 18.28 20.62
CA ASP A 73 17.48 19.12 21.44
C ASP A 73 16.65 19.90 22.49
N VAL A 74 17.32 20.41 23.52
CA VAL A 74 16.66 21.26 24.50
C VAL A 74 16.17 22.53 23.81
N CYS A 75 14.86 22.72 23.78
CA CYS A 75 14.22 23.92 23.26
C CYS A 75 14.18 25.03 24.30
N ARG A 76 13.70 24.70 25.51
CA ARG A 76 13.57 25.68 26.59
C ARG A 76 13.49 25.01 27.96
N GLY A 77 14.37 25.40 28.88
CA GLY A 77 14.43 24.80 30.21
C GLY A 77 14.70 23.30 30.11
N THR A 78 13.78 22.48 30.59
CA THR A 78 13.81 21.03 30.46
C THR A 78 13.03 20.50 29.25
N THR A 79 12.31 21.37 28.53
CA THR A 79 11.49 21.00 27.36
C THR A 79 12.37 20.78 26.15
N LYS A 80 12.20 19.60 25.51
CA LYS A 80 12.87 19.23 24.26
C LYS A 80 12.00 19.53 23.05
N TYR A 81 12.64 19.70 21.88
CA TYR A 81 11.89 19.82 20.63
C TYR A 81 11.11 18.54 20.32
N LYS A 82 9.94 18.75 19.73
CA LYS A 82 9.04 17.73 19.21
C LYS A 82 8.59 18.15 17.81
N THR A 83 8.42 17.18 16.92
CA THR A 83 7.78 17.39 15.61
C THR A 83 6.60 16.44 15.46
N ASP A 84 5.44 16.99 15.11
CA ASP A 84 4.25 16.23 14.75
C ASP A 84 3.94 16.48 13.27
N ILE A 85 3.84 15.41 12.50
CA ILE A 85 3.48 15.45 11.08
C ILE A 85 2.10 14.83 10.94
N TYR A 86 1.13 15.65 10.55
CA TYR A 86 -0.24 15.23 10.26
C TYR A 86 -0.34 14.87 8.80
N MET A 87 -0.64 13.61 8.51
CA MET A 87 -0.79 13.17 7.14
C MET A 87 -2.23 13.38 6.67
N GLU A 88 -2.37 13.96 5.48
CA GLU A 88 -3.66 14.20 4.83
C GLU A 88 -3.77 13.37 3.56
N CYS A 89 -4.92 12.71 3.38
CA CYS A 89 -5.18 11.94 2.17
C CYS A 89 -5.32 12.87 0.97
N ASP A 90 -4.45 12.68 -0.02
CA ASP A 90 -4.59 13.27 -1.35
C ASP A 90 -4.12 12.23 -2.39
N ARG A 91 -5.09 11.67 -3.12
CA ARG A 91 -4.82 10.66 -4.17
C ARG A 91 -4.38 11.29 -5.51
N SER A 92 -4.45 12.62 -5.64
CA SER A 92 -4.16 13.31 -6.90
C SER A 92 -2.68 13.64 -7.09
N ILE A 93 -1.88 13.54 -6.03
CA ILE A 93 -0.45 13.83 -6.03
C ILE A 93 0.37 12.55 -6.18
N THR A 94 1.50 12.64 -6.87
CA THR A 94 2.47 11.55 -6.95
C THR A 94 3.33 11.51 -5.68
N THR A 95 3.92 10.36 -5.36
CA THR A 95 4.84 10.22 -4.22
C THR A 95 6.09 11.09 -4.38
N ASP A 96 6.52 11.33 -5.61
CA ASP A 96 7.69 12.14 -5.93
C ASP A 96 7.43 13.64 -5.71
N ASP A 97 6.18 14.08 -5.87
CA ASP A 97 5.75 15.47 -5.62
C ASP A 97 5.30 15.73 -4.17
N SER A 98 5.02 14.67 -3.42
CA SER A 98 4.53 14.71 -2.05
C SER A 98 5.62 15.13 -1.06
N LYS A 99 5.42 16.24 -0.35
CA LYS A 99 6.37 16.75 0.67
C LYS A 99 5.67 17.34 1.90
N PRO A 100 6.25 17.21 3.10
CA PRO A 100 5.72 17.83 4.30
C PRO A 100 5.91 19.36 4.25
N VAL A 101 4.86 20.08 4.64
CA VAL A 101 4.79 21.55 4.68
C VAL A 101 4.71 22.01 6.13
N PHE A 102 5.56 22.96 6.51
CA PHE A 102 5.52 23.55 7.85
C PHE A 102 4.28 24.42 8.01
N GLN A 103 3.50 24.14 9.04
CA GLN A 103 2.29 24.92 9.34
C GLN A 103 2.54 25.94 10.44
N GLN A 104 2.91 25.45 11.63
CA GLN A 104 3.03 26.31 12.80
C GLN A 104 3.94 25.71 13.86
N SER A 105 4.33 26.55 14.81
CA SER A 105 4.95 26.08 16.05
C SER A 105 3.98 26.23 17.23
N MET A 106 3.81 25.16 17.99
CA MET A 106 3.05 25.15 19.24
C MET A 106 4.00 25.15 20.44
N SER A 107 3.46 25.17 21.66
CA SER A 107 4.24 25.03 22.90
C SER A 107 5.39 26.04 22.99
N ARG A 108 5.11 27.32 22.71
CA ARG A 108 6.11 28.42 22.68
C ARG A 108 7.31 28.16 21.75
N GLY A 109 7.09 27.48 20.62
CA GLY A 109 8.12 27.23 19.62
C GLY A 109 8.77 25.85 19.69
N CYS A 110 8.50 25.08 20.75
CA CYS A 110 9.14 23.78 21.00
C CYS A 110 8.49 22.61 20.26
N THR A 111 7.24 22.76 19.80
CA THR A 111 6.57 21.75 18.98
C THR A 111 6.42 22.28 17.56
N LYS A 112 6.90 21.53 16.57
CA LYS A 112 6.81 21.84 15.15
C LYS A 112 5.70 21.02 14.54
N VAL A 113 4.73 21.68 13.91
CA VAL A 113 3.58 21.02 13.28
C VAL A 113 3.72 21.14 11.78
N LEU A 114 3.72 20.00 11.10
CA LEU A 114 3.77 19.90 9.66
C LEU A 114 2.53 19.16 9.14
N PHE A 115 2.06 19.53 7.96
CA PHE A 115 1.09 18.76 7.20
C PHE A 115 1.77 18.05 6.05
N TRP A 116 1.36 16.83 5.75
CA TRP A 116 1.90 16.06 4.65
C TRP A 116 0.76 15.41 3.86
N SER A 117 0.35 16.08 2.79
CA SER A 117 -0.57 15.50 1.80
C SER A 117 0.15 14.34 1.12
N SER A 118 -0.44 13.15 1.16
CA SER A 118 0.15 11.94 0.58
C SER A 118 -0.91 10.90 0.26
N PRO A 119 -0.78 10.14 -0.85
CA PRO A 119 -1.66 8.99 -1.10
C PRO A 119 -1.51 7.91 -0.01
N TYR A 120 -0.37 7.84 0.69
CA TYR A 120 -0.15 6.94 1.83
C TYR A 120 -1.04 7.23 3.04
N ALA A 121 -1.60 8.44 3.13
CA ALA A 121 -2.48 8.84 4.22
C ALA A 121 -3.94 8.42 4.00
N CYS A 122 -4.26 7.98 2.79
CA CYS A 122 -5.60 7.56 2.44
C CYS A 122 -5.94 6.24 3.13
N HIS A 123 -7.11 6.19 3.77
CA HIS A 123 -7.69 4.91 4.14
C HIS A 123 -7.93 4.12 2.84
N SER A 124 -7.59 2.82 2.83
CA SER A 124 -8.05 1.95 1.77
C SER A 124 -9.58 2.02 1.80
N GLU A 125 -10.18 2.60 0.76
CA GLU A 125 -11.62 2.42 0.58
C GLU A 125 -11.82 0.92 0.42
N ARG A 126 -12.61 0.33 1.31
CA ARG A 126 -12.89 -1.10 1.24
C ARG A 126 -13.72 -1.32 -0.01
N THR A 127 -13.07 -1.76 -1.08
CA THR A 127 -13.79 -2.27 -2.25
C THR A 127 -14.65 -3.45 -1.76
N SER A 128 -15.93 -3.46 -2.11
CA SER A 128 -16.83 -4.56 -1.71
C SER A 128 -16.26 -5.89 -2.19
N CYS A 129 -16.16 -6.85 -1.28
CA CYS A 129 -15.67 -8.21 -1.56
C CYS A 129 -16.79 -9.23 -1.79
N THR A 130 -18.03 -8.75 -1.74
CA THR A 130 -19.22 -9.56 -1.96
C THR A 130 -19.90 -9.12 -3.24
N HIS A 131 -20.47 -10.08 -3.97
CA HIS A 131 -21.20 -9.83 -5.21
C HIS A 131 -22.44 -10.71 -5.30
N THR A 132 -23.52 -10.15 -5.84
CA THR A 132 -24.77 -10.87 -6.09
C THR A 132 -25.03 -10.87 -7.59
N ALA A 133 -25.14 -12.05 -8.19
CA ALA A 133 -25.47 -12.23 -9.59
C ALA A 133 -26.75 -13.07 -9.71
N GLY A 134 -27.87 -12.42 -10.02
CA GLY A 134 -29.18 -13.07 -9.97
C GLY A 134 -29.57 -13.46 -8.54
N ASP A 135 -29.78 -14.75 -8.31
CA ASP A 135 -30.09 -15.37 -7.02
C ASP A 135 -28.85 -15.86 -6.25
N LYS A 136 -27.67 -15.78 -6.87
CA LYS A 136 -26.41 -16.30 -6.30
C LYS A 136 -25.65 -15.21 -5.58
N PHE A 137 -25.10 -15.56 -4.41
CA PHE A 137 -24.27 -14.69 -3.59
C PHE A 137 -22.85 -15.26 -3.47
N PHE A 138 -21.86 -14.41 -3.72
CA PHE A 138 -20.45 -14.74 -3.66
C PHE A 138 -19.75 -13.86 -2.64
N ASP A 139 -18.99 -14.48 -1.73
CA ASP A 139 -18.20 -13.81 -0.71
C ASP A 139 -16.71 -14.13 -0.90
N PHE A 140 -15.97 -13.15 -1.42
CA PHE A 140 -14.53 -13.22 -1.61
C PHE A 140 -13.74 -12.56 -0.47
N THR A 141 -14.38 -12.11 0.62
CA THR A 141 -13.67 -11.59 1.80
C THR A 141 -12.59 -12.54 2.31
N PRO A 142 -12.75 -13.87 2.30
CA PRO A 142 -11.67 -14.79 2.71
C PRO A 142 -10.42 -14.78 1.81
N LEU A 143 -10.49 -14.17 0.62
CA LEU A 143 -9.37 -13.97 -0.29
C LEU A 143 -8.68 -12.61 -0.09
N GLN A 144 -9.18 -11.78 0.82
CA GLN A 144 -8.50 -10.56 1.23
C GLN A 144 -7.37 -10.89 2.22
N ALA A 145 -6.14 -10.55 1.84
CA ALA A 145 -4.98 -10.59 2.72
C ALA A 145 -4.87 -9.27 3.51
N ASN A 146 -4.91 -9.34 4.83
CA ASN A 146 -4.83 -8.21 5.75
C ASN A 146 -3.38 -7.79 6.05
N PRO A 147 -3.15 -6.58 6.60
CA PRO A 147 -1.81 -6.17 7.03
C PRO A 147 -1.16 -7.20 7.97
N GLY A 148 0.04 -7.66 7.61
CA GLY A 148 0.77 -8.70 8.34
C GLY A 148 0.53 -10.13 7.85
N GLU A 149 -0.41 -10.33 6.92
CA GLU A 149 -0.60 -11.59 6.20
C GLU A 149 0.18 -11.59 4.88
N LYS A 150 0.40 -12.78 4.33
CA LYS A 150 1.05 -12.94 3.03
C LYS A 150 0.05 -12.73 1.91
N ALA A 151 0.46 -12.01 0.87
CA ALA A 151 -0.33 -11.88 -0.35
C ALA A 151 -0.45 -13.22 -1.09
N TRP A 152 -1.53 -13.39 -1.86
CA TRP A 152 -1.65 -14.50 -2.78
C TRP A 152 -0.66 -14.31 -3.91
N LYS A 153 0.01 -15.38 -4.34
CA LYS A 153 0.98 -15.27 -5.41
C LYS A 153 1.01 -16.50 -6.32
N THR A 154 1.43 -16.27 -7.55
CA THR A 154 1.72 -17.30 -8.54
C THR A 154 3.00 -16.97 -9.29
N HIS A 155 3.60 -17.97 -9.91
CA HIS A 155 4.87 -17.84 -10.62
C HIS A 155 4.70 -18.33 -12.06
N HIS A 156 5.22 -17.56 -13.01
CA HIS A 156 5.21 -17.97 -14.41
C HIS A 156 6.44 -17.42 -15.13
N SER A 157 7.19 -18.28 -15.84
CA SER A 157 8.38 -17.91 -16.62
C SER A 157 9.44 -17.08 -15.86
N GLY A 158 9.56 -17.28 -14.55
CA GLY A 158 10.51 -16.57 -13.69
C GLY A 158 10.00 -15.25 -13.11
N ASP A 159 8.81 -14.82 -13.52
CA ASP A 159 8.12 -13.66 -12.94
C ASP A 159 7.23 -14.10 -11.77
N GLU A 160 7.07 -13.23 -10.78
CA GLU A 160 6.17 -13.42 -9.64
C GLU A 160 4.99 -12.45 -9.73
N TYR A 161 3.78 -12.96 -9.60
CA TYR A 161 2.55 -12.17 -9.61
C TYR A 161 1.92 -12.24 -8.24
N TYR A 162 1.71 -11.09 -7.63
CA TYR A 162 1.07 -10.93 -6.33
C TYR A 162 -0.34 -10.37 -6.56
N VAL A 163 -1.33 -10.94 -5.89
CA VAL A 163 -2.74 -10.57 -6.00
C VAL A 163 -3.31 -10.41 -4.59
N ASN A 164 -4.08 -9.35 -4.40
CA ASN A 164 -4.98 -9.20 -3.28
C ASN A 164 -6.35 -8.76 -3.78
N LEU A 165 -7.41 -9.32 -3.22
CA LEU A 165 -8.77 -8.85 -3.50
C LEU A 165 -9.21 -7.86 -2.43
N CYS A 166 -9.96 -6.84 -2.85
CA CYS A 166 -10.68 -5.90 -1.99
C CYS A 166 -9.80 -5.06 -1.08
N GLY A 167 -8.51 -5.02 -1.38
CA GLY A 167 -7.50 -4.32 -0.63
C GLY A 167 -6.20 -4.28 -1.41
N SER A 168 -5.31 -3.40 -0.97
CA SER A 168 -3.95 -3.37 -1.47
C SER A 168 -3.16 -4.56 -0.95
N ILE A 169 -2.11 -4.95 -1.68
CA ILE A 169 -1.17 -5.96 -1.22
C ILE A 169 -0.60 -5.56 0.15
N PRO A 170 -0.69 -6.43 1.18
CA PRO A 170 -0.39 -6.07 2.57
C PRO A 170 1.10 -5.95 2.89
N GLU A 171 1.96 -6.60 2.09
CA GLU A 171 3.41 -6.51 2.22
C GLU A 171 3.96 -5.35 1.38
N PHE A 172 5.08 -4.78 1.83
CA PHE A 172 5.82 -3.79 1.05
C PHE A 172 6.42 -4.48 -0.18
N THR A 173 5.65 -4.46 -1.27
CA THR A 173 6.12 -4.76 -2.62
C THR A 173 6.74 -3.49 -3.19
N GLY A 174 7.65 -3.60 -4.16
CA GLY A 174 8.17 -2.43 -4.86
C GLY A 174 7.14 -1.72 -5.75
N CYS A 175 5.87 -2.15 -5.72
CA CYS A 175 4.75 -1.55 -6.44
C CYS A 175 4.19 -0.32 -5.72
N ASP A 176 3.40 0.45 -6.45
CA ASP A 176 2.79 1.67 -5.96
C ASP A 176 1.80 1.39 -4.82
N PRO A 177 1.51 2.41 -3.98
CA PRO A 177 0.45 2.31 -2.98
C PRO A 177 -0.90 2.01 -3.64
N GLU A 178 -1.79 1.37 -2.89
CA GLU A 178 -3.10 0.94 -3.38
C GLU A 178 -3.05 -0.08 -4.54
N THR A 179 -1.91 -0.73 -4.81
CA THR A 179 -1.80 -1.82 -5.80
C THR A 179 -2.45 -3.10 -5.27
N ALA A 180 -3.39 -3.66 -6.03
CA ALA A 180 -4.04 -4.94 -5.78
C ALA A 180 -3.37 -6.09 -6.53
N VAL A 181 -2.84 -5.81 -7.73
CA VAL A 181 -2.10 -6.79 -8.54
C VAL A 181 -0.73 -6.22 -8.92
N CYS A 182 0.33 -6.87 -8.46
CA CYS A 182 1.71 -6.44 -8.59
C CYS A 182 2.54 -7.52 -9.27
N LEU A 183 3.35 -7.12 -10.24
CA LEU A 183 4.26 -8.01 -10.98
C LEU A 183 5.70 -7.69 -10.60
N HIS A 184 6.42 -8.70 -10.11
CA HIS A 184 7.87 -8.68 -9.96
C HIS A 184 8.50 -9.45 -11.11
N THR A 185 9.11 -8.74 -12.05
CA THR A 185 9.72 -9.37 -13.23
C THR A 185 11.01 -10.09 -12.84
N SER A 186 11.37 -11.10 -13.61
CA SER A 186 12.66 -11.80 -13.56
C SER A 186 13.88 -10.87 -13.72
N LYS A 187 13.68 -9.65 -14.24
CA LYS A 187 14.69 -8.59 -14.35
C LYS A 187 14.83 -7.73 -13.09
N GLY A 188 13.97 -7.94 -12.09
CA GLY A 188 13.94 -7.23 -10.82
C GLY A 188 13.10 -5.94 -10.82
N GLU A 189 12.21 -5.77 -11.79
CA GLU A 189 11.31 -4.61 -11.86
C GLU A 189 9.99 -4.91 -11.15
N TRP A 190 9.42 -3.89 -10.51
CA TRP A 190 8.12 -3.97 -9.85
C TRP A 190 7.10 -3.14 -10.61
N LEU A 191 6.00 -3.76 -11.04
CA LEU A 191 5.01 -3.17 -11.93
C LEU A 191 3.62 -3.25 -11.31
N SER A 192 3.01 -2.08 -11.07
CA SER A 192 1.64 -1.93 -10.58
C SER A 192 0.64 -2.19 -11.72
N ILE A 193 0.27 -3.44 -11.95
CA ILE A 193 -0.58 -3.86 -13.08
C ILE A 193 -2.08 -3.87 -12.77
N GLY A 194 -2.47 -3.75 -11.49
CA GLY A 194 -3.87 -3.59 -11.08
C GLY A 194 -4.02 -2.78 -9.79
N MET A 195 -4.88 -1.76 -9.80
CA MET A 195 -5.14 -0.89 -8.65
C MET A 195 -6.38 -1.35 -7.85
N THR A 196 -6.35 -1.19 -6.54
CA THR A 196 -7.48 -1.55 -5.64
C THR A 196 -8.75 -0.76 -5.97
N SER A 197 -8.59 0.50 -6.35
CA SER A 197 -9.70 1.41 -6.69
C SER A 197 -10.40 1.10 -8.00
N THR A 198 -9.81 0.25 -8.86
CA THR A 198 -10.37 -0.13 -10.16
C THR A 198 -10.95 -1.54 -10.16
N GLN A 199 -10.99 -2.19 -8.99
CA GLN A 199 -11.55 -3.53 -8.88
C GLN A 199 -13.04 -3.54 -9.23
N GLU A 200 -13.39 -4.38 -10.19
CA GLU A 200 -14.77 -4.61 -10.62
C GLU A 200 -15.07 -6.11 -10.59
N ILE A 201 -16.10 -6.51 -9.85
CA ILE A 201 -16.59 -7.89 -9.84
C ILE A 201 -17.77 -7.98 -10.81
N ILE A 202 -17.63 -8.84 -11.81
CA ILE A 202 -18.61 -9.07 -12.88
C ILE A 202 -19.06 -10.53 -12.79
N GLY A 203 -20.21 -10.77 -12.19
CA GLY A 203 -20.88 -12.07 -12.23
C GLY A 203 -21.90 -12.12 -13.36
N THR A 204 -21.84 -13.15 -14.20
CA THR A 204 -22.93 -13.47 -15.14
C THR A 204 -23.88 -14.51 -14.52
N THR A 205 -25.06 -14.65 -15.09
CA THR A 205 -26.03 -15.69 -14.69
C THR A 205 -25.54 -17.12 -14.94
N ASP A 206 -24.48 -17.27 -15.74
CA ASP A 206 -23.97 -18.55 -16.25
C ASP A 206 -22.82 -19.11 -15.39
N ASP A 207 -22.79 -18.77 -14.09
CA ASP A 207 -21.76 -19.19 -13.13
C ASP A 207 -20.33 -18.76 -13.47
N HIS A 208 -20.20 -17.71 -14.30
CA HIS A 208 -18.90 -17.14 -14.64
C HIS A 208 -18.72 -15.81 -13.91
N ILE A 209 -17.76 -15.77 -12.99
CA ILE A 209 -17.41 -14.57 -12.24
C ILE A 209 -16.01 -14.15 -12.66
N GLN A 210 -15.92 -12.91 -13.13
CA GLN A 210 -14.65 -12.27 -13.44
C GLN A 210 -14.41 -11.14 -12.45
N ILE A 211 -13.16 -11.00 -11.99
CA ILE A 211 -12.72 -9.81 -11.26
C ILE A 211 -11.73 -9.08 -12.15
N LYS A 212 -12.01 -7.83 -12.46
CA LYS A 212 -11.20 -7.00 -13.35
C LYS A 212 -10.50 -5.90 -12.59
N PHE A 213 -9.30 -5.54 -13.04
CA PHE A 213 -8.52 -4.41 -12.54
C PHE A 213 -7.90 -3.64 -13.71
N SER A 214 -7.64 -2.36 -13.49
CA SER A 214 -6.76 -1.54 -14.32
C SER A 214 -5.57 -1.03 -13.50
N GLY A 215 -4.37 -1.11 -14.05
CA GLY A 215 -3.13 -0.73 -13.40
C GLY A 215 -2.64 0.68 -13.74
N ARG A 216 -1.43 1.00 -13.27
CA ARG A 216 -0.69 2.21 -13.68
C ARG A 216 0.41 1.89 -14.69
N HIS A 217 0.89 0.65 -14.71
CA HIS A 217 1.86 0.20 -15.70
C HIS A 217 1.28 0.32 -17.11
N LYS A 218 2.11 0.75 -18.05
CA LYS A 218 1.75 0.84 -19.46
C LYS A 218 2.72 0.01 -20.31
N CYS A 219 2.15 -0.79 -21.19
CA CYS A 219 2.88 -1.46 -22.25
C CYS A 219 2.83 -0.55 -23.47
N ARG A 220 3.91 0.19 -23.71
CA ARG A 220 3.95 1.32 -24.65
C ARG A 220 2.93 2.39 -24.22
N ASP A 221 1.81 2.53 -24.93
CA ASP A 221 0.76 3.52 -24.65
C ASP A 221 -0.53 2.90 -24.09
N VAL A 222 -0.58 1.58 -23.92
CA VAL A 222 -1.76 0.85 -23.42
C VAL A 222 -1.60 0.61 -21.93
N THR A 223 -2.64 0.94 -21.16
CA THR A 223 -2.62 0.71 -19.70
C THR A 223 -2.85 -0.77 -19.41
N SER A 224 -2.20 -1.28 -18.37
CA SER A 224 -2.35 -2.66 -17.92
C SER A 224 -3.78 -2.96 -17.48
N HIS A 225 -4.27 -4.11 -17.94
CA HIS A 225 -5.58 -4.65 -17.56
C HIS A 225 -5.41 -6.08 -17.05
N VAL A 226 -6.05 -6.37 -15.92
CA VAL A 226 -6.02 -7.70 -15.31
C VAL A 226 -7.43 -8.25 -15.28
N THR A 227 -7.58 -9.50 -15.68
CA THR A 227 -8.82 -10.28 -15.52
C THR A 227 -8.50 -11.51 -14.70
N ILE A 228 -9.30 -11.78 -13.68
CA ILE A 228 -9.23 -13.00 -12.87
C ILE A 228 -10.55 -13.75 -13.04
N ASP A 229 -10.49 -14.89 -13.71
CA ASP A 229 -11.60 -15.80 -13.85
C ASP A 229 -11.69 -16.67 -12.60
N MET A 230 -12.79 -16.53 -11.86
CA MET A 230 -13.02 -17.27 -10.64
C MET A 230 -13.70 -18.59 -10.98
N SER A 231 -13.17 -19.69 -10.46
CA SER A 231 -13.73 -21.03 -10.65
C SER A 231 -13.86 -21.77 -9.33
N CYS A 232 -14.95 -22.53 -9.15
CA CYS A 232 -15.13 -23.39 -7.98
C CYS A 232 -14.10 -24.53 -8.01
N GLY A 233 -13.22 -24.59 -7.00
CA GLY A 233 -12.22 -25.66 -6.87
C GLY A 233 -11.16 -25.39 -5.82
N LEU A 234 -10.03 -26.10 -5.89
CA LEU A 234 -8.95 -26.03 -4.90
C LEU A 234 -7.56 -25.85 -5.52
N SER A 235 -7.49 -25.61 -6.84
CA SER A 235 -6.22 -25.55 -7.57
C SER A 235 -5.44 -24.25 -7.34
N GLY A 236 -6.06 -23.23 -6.75
CA GLY A 236 -5.41 -21.96 -6.42
C GLY A 236 -5.31 -21.00 -7.60
N LEU A 237 -4.41 -20.03 -7.47
CA LEU A 237 -4.19 -18.95 -8.44
C LEU A 237 -3.12 -19.32 -9.46
N THR A 238 -3.43 -19.19 -10.75
CA THR A 238 -2.50 -19.42 -11.86
C THR A 238 -2.66 -18.35 -12.92
N LEU A 239 -1.55 -17.96 -13.56
CA LEU A 239 -1.60 -17.15 -14.78
C LEU A 239 -2.01 -18.07 -15.94
N ASP A 240 -3.09 -17.74 -16.62
CA ASP A 240 -3.57 -18.47 -17.80
C ASP A 240 -2.96 -17.90 -19.08
N ARG A 241 -3.03 -16.57 -19.25
CA ARG A 241 -2.52 -15.88 -20.43
C ARG A 241 -1.95 -14.51 -20.10
N ASN A 242 -0.91 -14.13 -20.82
CA ASN A 242 -0.35 -12.78 -20.82
C ASN A 242 -0.15 -12.34 -22.27
N ASP A 243 -0.66 -11.16 -22.63
CA ASP A 243 -0.42 -10.53 -23.92
C ASP A 243 0.28 -9.18 -23.69
N GLU A 244 1.60 -9.18 -23.88
CA GLU A 244 2.45 -8.00 -23.67
C GLU A 244 2.11 -6.85 -24.63
N ASN A 245 1.53 -7.13 -25.80
CA ASN A 245 1.16 -6.08 -26.76
C ASN A 245 -0.16 -5.40 -26.36
N LEU A 246 -1.09 -6.17 -25.81
CA LEU A 246 -2.38 -5.67 -25.31
C LEU A 246 -2.30 -5.21 -23.85
N CYS A 247 -1.19 -5.45 -23.17
CA CYS A 247 -1.02 -5.18 -21.74
C CYS A 247 -2.04 -5.91 -20.86
N THR A 248 -2.43 -7.12 -21.26
CA THR A 248 -3.47 -7.90 -20.58
C THR A 248 -2.89 -9.10 -19.85
N TYR A 249 -3.32 -9.28 -18.61
CA TYR A 249 -2.96 -10.40 -17.75
C TYR A 249 -4.23 -11.14 -17.34
N GLU A 250 -4.34 -12.40 -17.73
CA GLU A 250 -5.50 -13.25 -17.47
C GLU A 250 -5.09 -14.34 -16.49
N PHE A 251 -5.76 -14.37 -15.34
CA PHE A 251 -5.55 -15.35 -14.29
C PHE A 251 -6.77 -16.24 -14.17
N LEU A 252 -6.53 -17.50 -13.79
CA LEU A 252 -7.55 -18.40 -13.29
C LEU A 252 -7.35 -18.54 -11.78
N TRP A 253 -8.41 -18.33 -11.00
CA TRP A 253 -8.39 -18.58 -9.56
C TRP A 253 -9.42 -19.64 -9.19
N SER A 254 -8.92 -20.86 -8.99
CA SER A 254 -9.73 -21.99 -8.54
C SER A 254 -9.79 -22.02 -7.01
N THR A 255 -10.95 -21.73 -6.45
CA THR A 255 -11.15 -21.46 -5.02
C THR A 255 -12.52 -21.93 -4.52
N PRO A 256 -12.65 -22.39 -3.27
CA PRO A 256 -13.94 -22.82 -2.73
C PRO A 256 -14.91 -21.63 -2.56
N TYR A 257 -14.39 -20.41 -2.48
CA TYR A 257 -15.20 -19.19 -2.35
C TYR A 257 -15.93 -18.78 -3.64
N ALA A 258 -15.58 -19.41 -4.77
CA ALA A 258 -16.31 -19.29 -6.03
C ALA A 258 -17.40 -20.37 -6.19
N CYS A 259 -17.54 -21.29 -5.22
CA CYS A 259 -18.63 -22.26 -5.20
C CYS A 259 -19.91 -21.64 -4.63
N HIS A 260 -21.07 -22.09 -5.11
CA HIS A 260 -22.34 -21.65 -4.54
C HIS A 260 -22.54 -22.21 -3.12
N VAL A 261 -23.20 -21.45 -2.25
CA VAL A 261 -23.42 -21.83 -0.84
C VAL A 261 -24.18 -23.17 -0.74
N GLU A 262 -25.09 -23.47 -1.68
CA GLU A 262 -25.82 -24.76 -1.70
C GLU A 262 -24.93 -25.96 -2.06
N ASP A 263 -23.90 -25.80 -2.89
CA ASP A 263 -22.94 -26.87 -3.21
C ASP A 263 -22.10 -27.28 -2.00
N THR A 264 -21.91 -26.34 -1.08
CA THR A 264 -21.09 -26.51 0.12
C THR A 264 -21.83 -27.37 1.16
N ILE A 265 -23.15 -27.18 1.29
CA ILE A 265 -23.99 -27.99 2.17
C ILE A 265 -24.02 -29.45 1.69
N GLN A 266 -24.20 -29.70 0.39
CA GLN A 266 -24.19 -31.06 -0.15
C GLN A 266 -22.85 -31.78 0.03
N LYS A 267 -21.72 -31.07 -0.07
CA LYS A 267 -20.39 -31.66 0.13
C LYS A 267 -20.15 -32.05 1.58
N TRP A 268 -20.61 -31.27 2.55
CA TRP A 268 -20.49 -31.62 3.97
C TRP A 268 -21.34 -32.83 4.36
N THR A 269 -22.59 -32.93 3.88
CA THR A 269 -23.43 -34.10 4.15
C THR A 269 -22.79 -35.40 3.64
N LYS A 270 -22.10 -35.34 2.48
CA LYS A 270 -21.36 -36.50 1.95
C LYS A 270 -20.13 -36.90 2.78
N CYS A 271 -19.43 -35.95 3.42
CA CYS A 271 -18.30 -36.28 4.29
C CYS A 271 -18.75 -36.97 5.59
N GLU A 272 -19.87 -36.57 6.17
CA GLU A 272 -20.40 -37.18 7.40
C GLU A 272 -20.83 -38.64 7.20
N ASP A 273 -21.34 -38.99 6.01
CA ASP A 273 -21.73 -40.36 5.68
C ASP A 273 -20.53 -41.30 5.41
N GLN A 274 -19.31 -40.77 5.25
CA GLN A 274 -18.08 -41.56 5.08
C GLN A 274 -17.33 -41.78 6.41
N LEU A 275 -17.80 -41.17 7.50
CA LEU A 275 -17.22 -41.30 8.85
C LEU A 275 -18.00 -42.26 9.76
N LYS A 276 -18.99 -42.98 9.21
CA LYS A 276 -19.73 -44.06 9.86
C LYS A 276 -19.39 -45.39 9.22
#